data_AF-A0A1G1NWT0-F1
#
_entry.id   AF-A0A1G1NWT0-F1
#
_cell.length_a   1.000
_cell.length_b   1.000
_cell.length_c   1.000
_cell.angle_alpha   90.00
_cell.angle_beta   90.00
_cell.angle_gamma   90.00
#
_symmetry.space_group_name_H-M   'P 1'
#
loop_
_entity.id
_entity.type
_entity.pdbx_description
1 polymer ?
#
loop_
_entity_poly.entity_id
_entity_poly.type
_entity_poly.pdbx_seq_one_letter_code
_entity_poly.pdbx_strand_id
1 'polypeptide(L)' 'MKQGIFSLVMLVLALVSGCDYLKEAQNKYDNYEGRPETVNVQALDAVGYSGTAVRKSVDKVLDMNDQRNQGLEKVLK' A
#
# COMPACT_ATOMS: atom_id res chain seq x y z
N MET A 1 -33.43 13.54 -25.78
CA MET A 1 -33.46 12.59 -24.65
C MET A 1 -32.64 11.32 -24.89
N LYS A 2 -32.74 10.66 -26.05
CA LYS A 2 -32.01 9.40 -26.37
C LYS A 2 -30.47 9.50 -26.34
N GLN A 3 -29.88 10.63 -26.75
CA GLN A 3 -28.42 10.81 -26.76
C GLN A 3 -27.80 11.04 -25.37
N GLY A 4 -28.51 11.73 -24.47
CA GLY A 4 -28.02 11.97 -23.10
C GLY A 4 -27.93 10.70 -22.26
N ILE A 5 -28.86 9.76 -22.48
CA ILE A 5 -28.86 8.45 -21.81
C ILE A 5 -27.64 7.63 -22.26
N PHE A 6 -27.29 7.67 -23.55
CA PHE A 6 -26.12 6.93 -24.07
C PHE A 6 -24.80 7.45 -23.47
N SER A 7 -24.65 8.78 -23.35
CA SER A 7 -23.48 9.40 -22.71
C SER A 7 -23.38 9.08 -21.22
N LEU A 8 -24.51 9.05 -20.52
CA LEU A 8 -24.55 8.69 -19.09
C LEU A 8 -24.16 7.21 -18.88
N VAL A 9 -24.67 6.31 -19.72
CA VAL A 9 -24.35 4.88 -19.67
C VAL A 9 -22.85 4.63 -19.91
N MET A 10 -22.24 5.32 -20.87
CA MET A 10 -20.79 5.21 -21.12
C MET A 10 -19.95 5.74 -19.95
N LEU A 11 -20.36 6.84 -19.32
CA LEU A 11 -19.69 7.37 -18.13
C LEU A 11 -19.76 6.38 -16.95
N VAL A 12 -20.93 5.77 -16.73
CA VAL A 12 -21.12 4.78 -15.67
C VAL A 12 -20.30 3.52 -15.94
N LEU A 13 -20.26 3.03 -17.18
CA LEU A 13 -19.43 1.90 -17.58
C LEU A 13 -17.93 2.16 -17.36
N ALA A 14 -17.45 3.36 -17.70
CA ALA A 14 -16.06 3.76 -17.45
C ALA A 14 -15.73 3.78 -15.94
N LEU A 15 -16.65 4.29 -15.10
CA LEU A 15 -16.47 4.32 -13.65
C LEU A 15 -16.48 2.91 -13.02
N VAL A 16 -17.33 2.00 -13.52
CA VAL A 16 -17.41 0.63 -13.02
C VAL A 16 -16.16 -0.19 -13.35
N SER A 17 -15.50 0.06 -14.50
CA SER A 17 -14.26 -0.64 -14.86
C SER A 17 -13.07 -0.37 -13.93
N GLY A 18 -13.11 0.72 -13.15
CA GLY A 18 -12.07 1.03 -12.15
C GLY A 18 -12.23 0.30 -10.81
N CYS A 19 -13.36 -0.37 -10.58
CA CYS A 19 -13.68 -0.97 -9.27
C CYS A 19 -12.85 -2.25 -9.00
N ASP A 20 -12.51 -3.02 -10.03
CA ASP A 20 -11.70 -4.23 -9.88
C ASP A 20 -10.25 -3.91 -9.47
N TYR A 21 -9.70 -2.79 -9.93
CA TYR A 21 -8.36 -2.31 -9.54
C TYR A 21 -8.26 -2.00 -8.04
N LEU A 22 -9.32 -1.43 -7.46
CA LEU A 22 -9.37 -1.13 -6.02
C LEU A 22 -9.36 -2.41 -5.18
N LYS A 23 -10.02 -3.47 -5.66
CA LYS A 23 -10.10 -4.76 -4.97
C LYS A 23 -8.76 -5.50 -4.96
N GLU A 24 -8.03 -5.46 -6.08
CA GLU A 24 -6.68 -6.00 -6.21
C GLU A 24 -5.69 -5.27 -5.29
N ALA A 25 -5.74 -3.93 -5.27
CA ALA A 25 -4.89 -3.10 -4.42
C ALA A 25 -5.14 -3.35 -2.93
N GLN A 26 -6.42 -3.52 -2.53
CA GLN A 26 -6.78 -3.85 -1.16
C GLN A 26 -6.33 -5.25 -0.74
N ASN A 27 -6.42 -6.25 -1.64
CA ASN A 27 -5.94 -7.61 -1.34
C ASN A 27 -4.42 -7.63 -1.07
N LYS A 28 -3.63 -6.86 -1.84
CA LYS A 28 -2.20 -6.68 -1.58
C LYS A 28 -1.91 -5.97 -0.26
N TYR A 29 -2.78 -5.06 0.14
CA TYR A 29 -2.69 -4.38 1.42
C TYR A 29 -2.88 -5.35 2.60
N ASP A 30 -3.91 -6.19 2.50
CA ASP A 30 -4.27 -7.13 3.56
C ASP A 30 -3.30 -8.34 3.68
N ASN A 31 -2.54 -8.67 2.63
CA ASN A 31 -1.67 -9.85 2.60
C ASN A 31 -0.21 -9.64 3.06
N TYR A 32 0.23 -8.40 3.30
CA TYR A 32 1.60 -8.17 3.75
C TYR A 32 1.68 -8.04 5.29
N GLU A 33 2.16 -9.11 5.92
CA GLU A 33 2.47 -9.19 7.36
C GLU A 33 3.78 -8.43 7.70
N GLY A 34 3.70 -7.11 7.81
CA GLY A 34 4.80 -6.26 8.30
C GLY A 34 4.38 -5.34 9.43
N ARG A 35 5.31 -4.51 9.93
CA ARG A 35 5.10 -3.72 11.15
C ARG A 35 3.89 -2.77 10.99
N PRO A 36 3.02 -2.62 12.01
CA PRO A 36 1.79 -1.82 11.87
C PRO A 36 2.06 -0.35 11.53
N GLU A 37 3.18 0.21 12.00
CA GLU A 37 3.54 1.61 11.77
C GLU A 37 4.07 1.88 10.36
N THR A 38 4.49 0.87 9.60
CA THR A 38 4.94 1.06 8.20
C THR A 38 3.81 0.84 7.19
N VAL A 39 2.57 0.63 7.63
CA VAL A 39 1.45 0.23 6.76
C VAL A 39 1.14 1.27 5.68
N ASN A 40 1.29 2.54 6.04
CA ASN A 40 1.08 3.67 5.13
C ASN A 40 2.12 3.74 4.00
N VAL A 41 3.28 3.08 4.14
CA VAL A 41 4.31 3.03 3.09
C VAL A 41 3.81 2.28 1.85
N GLN A 42 2.86 1.36 2.04
CA GLN A 42 2.26 0.63 0.92
C GLN A 42 1.39 1.51 0.03
N ALA A 43 0.93 2.67 0.52
CA ALA A 43 0.17 3.63 -0.28
C ALA A 43 0.97 4.19 -1.48
N LEU A 44 2.29 4.01 -1.50
CA LEU A 44 3.14 4.33 -2.65
C LEU A 44 2.79 3.50 -3.90
N ASP A 45 2.11 2.35 -3.73
CA ASP A 45 1.54 1.58 -4.85
C ASP A 45 0.53 2.41 -5.67
N ALA A 46 -0.18 3.36 -5.04
CA ALA A 46 -1.16 4.22 -5.72
C ALA A 46 -0.54 5.25 -6.67
N VAL A 47 0.76 5.56 -6.49
CA VAL A 47 1.50 6.52 -7.33
C VAL A 47 2.50 5.82 -8.26
N GLY A 48 2.43 4.49 -8.39
CA GLY A 48 3.21 3.70 -9.34
C GLY A 48 4.57 3.21 -8.84
N TYR A 49 4.89 3.39 -7.55
CA TYR A 49 6.05 2.73 -6.94
C TYR A 49 5.67 1.33 -6.45
N SER A 50 6.66 0.47 -6.20
CA SER A 50 6.43 -0.79 -5.50
C SER A 50 6.35 -0.55 -3.99
N GLY A 51 5.21 -0.04 -3.52
CA GLY A 51 4.94 0.31 -2.12
C GLY A 51 5.19 -0.86 -1.17
N THR A 52 4.82 -2.09 -1.57
CA THR A 52 5.12 -3.30 -0.81
C THR A 52 6.63 -3.57 -0.67
N ALA A 53 7.43 -3.37 -1.73
CA ALA A 53 8.88 -3.55 -1.68
C ALA A 53 9.56 -2.45 -0.84
N VAL A 54 9.05 -1.22 -0.91
CA VAL A 54 9.52 -0.11 -0.07
C VAL A 54 9.20 -0.39 1.40
N ARG A 55 7.96 -0.78 1.72
CA ARG A 55 7.54 -1.16 3.09
C ARG A 55 8.43 -2.26 3.67
N LYS A 56 8.71 -3.31 2.90
CA LYS A 56 9.65 -4.38 3.30
C LYS A 56 11.06 -3.90 3.58
N SER A 57 11.55 -2.95 2.78
CA SER A 57 12.88 -2.38 2.98
C SER A 57 12.94 -1.53 4.25
N VAL A 58 11.87 -0.75 4.51
CA VAL A 58 11.74 0.06 5.73
C VAL A 58 11.67 -0.82 6.98
N ASP A 59 10.85 -1.87 6.96
CA ASP A 59 10.74 -2.84 8.06
C ASP A 59 12.12 -3.42 8.42
N LYS A 60 12.87 -3.89 7.42
CA LYS A 60 14.21 -4.44 7.63
C LYS A 60 15.16 -3.44 8.28
N VAL A 61 15.12 -2.17 7.87
CA VAL A 61 15.98 -1.13 8.43
C VAL A 61 15.60 -0.85 9.90
N LEU A 62 14.30 -0.86 10.21
CA LEU A 62 13.82 -0.67 11.58
C LEU A 62 14.22 -1.84 12.47
N ASP A 63 14.07 -3.08 12.02
CA ASP A 63 14.53 -4.27 12.76
C ASP A 63 16.03 -4.23 13.05
N MET A 64 16.83 -3.81 12.06
CA MET A 64 18.28 -3.64 12.24
C MET A 64 18.60 -2.52 13.23
N ASN A 65 17.81 -1.45 13.26
CA ASN A 65 17.97 -0.37 14.22
C ASN A 65 17.65 -0.84 15.64
N ASP A 66 16.54 -1.55 15.82
CA ASP A 66 16.11 -2.11 17.11
C ASP A 66 17.17 -3.08 17.66
N GLN A 67 17.71 -3.96 16.83
CA GLN A 67 18.81 -4.86 17.21
C GLN A 67 20.06 -4.10 17.66
N ARG A 68 20.43 -3.05 16.91
CA ARG A 68 21.58 -2.22 17.27
C ARG A 68 21.35 -1.48 18.59
N ASN A 69 20.16 -0.93 18.80
CA ASN A 69 19.81 -0.21 20.01
C ASN A 69 19.85 -1.14 21.23
N GLN A 70 19.30 -2.35 21.11
CA GLN A 70 19.42 -3.39 22.15
C GLN A 70 20.88 -3.76 22.44
N GLY A 71 21.73 -3.79 21.42
CA GLY A 71 23.18 -4.00 21.59
C GLY A 71 23.83 -2.89 22.41
N LEU A 72 23.52 -1.64 22.12
CA LEU A 72 24.04 -0.48 22.86
C LEU A 72 23.52 -0.46 24.30
N GLU A 73 22.23 -0.74 24.53
CA GLU A 73 21.67 -0.83 25.87
C GLU A 73 22.34 -1.88 26.75
N LYS A 74 22.77 -3.01 26.16
CA LYS A 74 23.52 -4.07 26.87
C LYS A 74 24.94 -3.66 27.23
N VAL A 75 25.56 -2.75 26.45
CA VAL A 75 26.93 -2.27 26.69
C VAL A 75 26.94 -1.08 27.66
N LEU A 76 25.86 -0.30 27.70
CA LEU A 76 25.73 0.90 28.54
C LEU A 76 25.08 0.63 29.92
N LYS A 77 24.51 -0.56 30.14
CA LYS A 77 24.07 -1.04 31.46
C LYS A 77 25.19 -1.80 32.16
#